data_AF-A0A4Q7YD01-F1
#
_entry.id   AF-A0A4Q7YD01-F1
#
_cell.length_a   1.000
_cell.length_b   1.000
_cell.length_c   1.000
_cell.angle_alpha   90.00
_cell.angle_beta   90.00
_cell.angle_gamma   90.00
#
_symmetry.space_group_name_H-M   'P 1'
#
loop_
_entity.id
_entity.type
_entity.pdbx_description
1 polymer ?
#
loop_
_entity_poly.entity_id
_entity_poly.type
_entity_poly.pdbx_seq_one_letter_code
_entity_poly.pdbx_strand_id
1 'polypeptide(L)'
;MKTSGKKLAGLRRHHANRIIKTRSQLLEALDRMESSNTVVVPSGFDWSKMTLAREAGVNINTVVRKMRTGEWSFPEVNDRFEMLKEKRGRVMIAPDAKEQRIIELRREVEKLRKENRQLALEVSRIGRQVLEERNRANRMADYERQNISLREEINRIQQARSARGGGRV
;
A
#
# COMPACT_ATOMS: atom_id res chain seq x y z
N MET A 1 -44.77 -15.10 56.00
CA MET A 1 -44.17 -15.77 54.82
C MET A 1 -44.35 -14.97 53.50
N LYS A 2 -43.95 -13.69 53.42
CA LYS A 2 -44.11 -12.85 52.18
C LYS A 2 -42.79 -12.44 51.51
N THR A 3 -41.64 -12.80 52.08
CA THR A 3 -40.31 -12.36 51.64
C THR A 3 -39.70 -13.22 50.54
N SER A 4 -40.13 -14.49 50.39
CA SER A 4 -39.64 -15.41 49.36
C SER A 4 -40.14 -15.06 47.95
N GLY A 5 -41.41 -14.63 47.82
CA GLY A 5 -42.00 -14.25 46.53
C GLY A 5 -41.35 -13.01 45.90
N LYS A 6 -41.00 -12.00 46.70
CA LYS A 6 -40.30 -10.79 46.22
C LYS A 6 -38.88 -11.10 45.74
N LYS A 7 -38.16 -11.98 46.44
CA LYS A 7 -36.81 -12.44 46.05
C LYS A 7 -36.83 -13.22 44.72
N LEU A 8 -37.81 -14.13 44.55
CA LEU A 8 -37.99 -14.88 43.30
C LEU A 8 -38.33 -13.97 42.10
N ALA A 9 -39.17 -12.96 42.31
CA ALA A 9 -39.51 -12.01 41.25
C ALA A 9 -38.31 -11.14 40.85
N GLY A 10 -37.48 -10.70 41.80
CA GLY A 10 -36.25 -9.95 41.52
C GLY A 10 -35.24 -10.78 40.74
N LEU A 11 -35.07 -12.05 41.10
CA LEU A 11 -34.17 -12.97 40.40
C LEU A 11 -34.61 -13.21 38.95
N ARG A 12 -35.92 -13.40 38.71
CA ARG A 12 -36.47 -13.54 37.35
C ARG A 12 -36.23 -12.29 36.49
N ARG A 13 -36.43 -11.08 37.06
CA ARG A 13 -36.13 -9.82 36.36
C ARG A 13 -34.65 -9.69 36.01
N HIS A 14 -33.76 -10.05 36.94
CA HIS A 14 -32.33 -10.00 36.69
C HIS A 14 -31.90 -10.94 35.55
N HIS A 15 -32.42 -12.17 35.52
CA HIS A 15 -32.12 -13.11 34.43
C HIS A 15 -32.69 -12.66 33.09
N ALA A 16 -33.92 -12.14 33.06
CA ALA A 16 -34.52 -11.59 31.85
C ALA A 16 -33.69 -10.42 31.30
N ASN A 17 -33.31 -9.48 32.16
CA ASN A 17 -32.48 -8.33 31.78
C ASN A 17 -31.10 -8.75 31.25
N ARG A 18 -30.51 -9.80 31.82
CA ARG A 18 -29.22 -10.33 31.35
C ARG A 18 -29.31 -10.87 29.93
N ILE A 19 -30.36 -11.63 29.60
CA ILE A 19 -30.57 -12.18 28.26
C ILE A 19 -30.75 -11.04 27.25
N ILE A 20 -31.57 -10.04 27.60
CA ILE A 20 -31.82 -8.87 26.74
C ILE A 20 -30.52 -8.10 26.48
N LYS A 21 -29.71 -7.86 27.53
CA LYS A 21 -28.43 -7.17 27.41
C LYS A 21 -27.46 -7.93 26.51
N THR A 22 -27.29 -9.23 26.73
CA THR A 22 -26.43 -10.08 25.90
C THR A 22 -26.87 -10.09 24.44
N ARG A 23 -28.18 -10.17 24.19
CA ARG A 23 -28.75 -10.07 22.84
C ARG A 23 -28.37 -8.75 22.16
N SER A 24 -28.55 -7.63 22.86
CA SER A 24 -28.21 -6.29 22.34
C SER A 24 -26.72 -6.18 21.99
N GLN A 25 -25.83 -6.66 22.87
CA GLN A 25 -24.38 -6.63 22.65
C GLN A 25 -23.96 -7.42 21.41
N LEU A 26 -24.59 -8.57 21.19
CA LEU A 26 -24.32 -9.41 20.01
C LEU A 26 -24.78 -8.74 18.71
N LEU A 27 -25.95 -8.12 18.70
CA LEU A 27 -26.45 -7.41 17.52
C LEU A 27 -25.59 -6.18 17.19
N GLU A 28 -25.23 -5.39 18.20
CA GLU A 28 -24.35 -4.23 18.03
C GLU A 28 -22.94 -4.64 17.54
N ALA A 29 -22.42 -5.76 18.03
CA ALA A 29 -21.16 -6.32 17.52
C ALA A 29 -21.29 -6.74 16.05
N LEU A 30 -22.43 -7.33 15.63
CA LEU A 30 -22.68 -7.64 14.22
C LEU A 30 -22.73 -6.37 13.36
N ASP A 31 -23.37 -5.29 13.82
CA ASP A 31 -23.41 -4.00 13.11
C ASP A 31 -21.99 -3.42 12.91
N ARG A 32 -21.16 -3.49 13.95
CA ARG A 32 -19.75 -3.07 13.90
C ARG A 32 -18.92 -3.95 12.97
N MET A 33 -19.13 -5.26 13.00
CA MET A 33 -18.46 -6.20 12.10
C MET A 33 -18.87 -5.98 10.63
N GLU A 34 -20.15 -5.73 10.34
CA GLU A 34 -20.64 -5.43 8.99
C GLU A 34 -20.03 -4.13 8.44
N SER A 35 -19.97 -3.09 9.27
CA SER A 35 -19.38 -1.79 8.91
C SER A 35 -17.84 -1.76 8.93
N SER A 36 -17.18 -2.88 9.30
CA SER A 36 -15.73 -2.97 9.48
C SER A 36 -15.15 -2.00 10.54
N ASN A 37 -16.00 -1.50 11.45
CA ASN A 37 -15.65 -0.64 12.57
C ASN A 37 -15.55 -1.44 13.89
N THR A 38 -14.77 -2.52 13.87
CA THR A 38 -14.57 -3.36 15.05
C THR A 38 -13.67 -2.67 16.08
N VAL A 39 -14.00 -2.86 17.35
CA VAL A 39 -13.28 -2.24 18.48
C VAL A 39 -12.25 -3.20 19.07
N VAL A 40 -12.58 -4.48 19.15
CA VAL A 40 -11.73 -5.49 19.80
C VAL A 40 -10.97 -6.31 18.77
N VAL A 41 -11.60 -6.61 17.64
CA VAL A 41 -11.03 -7.48 16.62
C VAL A 41 -10.29 -6.65 15.56
N PRO A 42 -9.11 -7.09 15.09
CA PRO A 42 -8.35 -6.38 14.05
C PRO A 42 -9.09 -6.29 12.70
N SER A 43 -8.77 -5.25 11.93
CA SER A 43 -9.26 -5.07 10.57
C SER A 43 -8.88 -6.27 9.69
N GLY A 44 -9.84 -6.81 8.92
CA GLY A 44 -9.62 -7.98 8.07
C GLY A 44 -9.90 -9.34 8.75
N PHE A 45 -10.60 -9.33 9.89
CA PHE A 45 -10.95 -10.55 10.62
C PHE A 45 -11.78 -11.56 9.82
N ASP A 46 -11.66 -12.82 10.25
CA ASP A 46 -12.49 -13.92 9.78
C ASP A 46 -13.88 -13.90 10.43
N TRP A 47 -14.90 -14.10 9.61
CA TRP A 47 -16.30 -14.20 10.07
C TRP A 47 -16.51 -15.56 10.74
N SER A 48 -16.17 -15.61 12.01
CA SER A 48 -16.40 -16.75 12.89
C SER A 48 -17.25 -16.34 14.09
N LYS A 49 -18.02 -17.29 14.63
CA LYS A 49 -18.80 -17.07 15.86
C LYS A 49 -17.90 -16.73 17.06
N MET A 50 -16.64 -17.19 17.04
CA MET A 50 -15.62 -16.83 18.04
C MET A 50 -15.21 -15.36 17.94
N THR A 51 -15.04 -14.85 16.72
CA THR A 51 -14.76 -13.44 16.46
C THR A 51 -15.92 -12.57 16.94
N LEU A 52 -17.16 -12.96 16.63
CA LEU A 52 -18.36 -12.26 17.12
C LEU A 52 -18.44 -12.24 18.65
N ALA A 53 -18.21 -13.37 19.30
CA ALA A 53 -18.24 -13.46 20.75
C ALA A 53 -17.18 -12.53 21.39
N ARG A 54 -15.98 -12.48 20.80
CA ARG A 54 -14.89 -11.60 21.22
C ARG A 54 -15.26 -10.12 21.05
N GLU A 55 -15.80 -9.74 19.90
CA GLU A 55 -16.21 -8.35 19.61
C GLU A 55 -17.37 -7.87 20.50
N ALA A 56 -18.29 -8.78 20.85
CA ALA A 56 -19.39 -8.51 21.77
C ALA A 56 -18.99 -8.58 23.26
N GLY A 57 -17.77 -9.03 23.58
CA GLY A 57 -17.33 -9.22 24.96
C GLY A 57 -18.10 -10.32 25.71
N VAL A 58 -18.62 -11.33 25.00
CA VAL A 58 -19.39 -12.43 25.59
C VAL A 58 -18.65 -13.77 25.44
N ASN A 59 -18.97 -14.72 26.31
CA ASN A 59 -18.41 -16.07 26.19
C ASN A 59 -18.95 -16.75 24.93
N ILE A 60 -18.08 -17.40 24.14
CA ILE A 60 -18.44 -18.14 22.92
C ILE A 60 -19.56 -19.16 23.15
N ASN A 61 -19.56 -19.85 24.30
CA ASN A 61 -20.60 -20.80 24.67
C ASN A 61 -21.98 -20.14 24.72
N THR A 62 -22.07 -18.84 24.97
CA THR A 62 -23.33 -18.08 24.93
C THR A 62 -23.88 -17.97 23.53
N VAL A 63 -23.00 -17.80 22.53
CA VAL A 63 -23.38 -17.69 21.11
C VAL A 63 -23.71 -19.06 20.53
N VAL A 64 -22.95 -20.10 20.91
CA VAL A 64 -23.14 -21.47 20.41
C VAL A 64 -24.04 -22.34 21.30
N ARG A 65 -24.70 -21.77 22.31
CA ARG A 65 -25.60 -22.54 23.16
C ARG A 65 -26.87 -22.88 22.39
N LYS A 66 -27.20 -24.17 22.38
CA LYS A 66 -28.51 -24.68 21.98
C LYS A 66 -29.40 -24.92 23.19
N MET A 67 -30.68 -24.63 23.04
CA MET A 67 -31.73 -24.99 23.97
C MET A 67 -32.03 -26.49 23.86
N ARG A 68 -32.78 -27.03 24.84
CA ARG A 68 -33.19 -28.45 24.82
C ARG A 68 -34.04 -28.81 23.60
N THR A 69 -34.67 -27.81 22.98
CA THR A 69 -35.43 -27.91 21.73
C THR A 69 -34.55 -28.05 20.48
N GLY A 70 -33.23 -27.89 20.61
CA GLY A 70 -32.29 -27.88 19.48
C GLY A 70 -32.07 -26.51 18.84
N GLU A 71 -32.91 -25.53 19.16
CA GLU A 71 -32.79 -24.14 18.70
C GLU A 71 -31.62 -23.42 19.36
N TRP A 72 -31.04 -22.43 18.67
CA TRP A 72 -30.02 -21.57 19.27
C TRP A 72 -30.62 -20.69 20.36
N SER A 73 -29.82 -20.36 21.37
CA SER A 73 -30.24 -19.45 22.44
C SER A 73 -30.54 -18.01 21.95
N PHE A 74 -29.96 -17.64 20.81
CA PHE A 74 -30.22 -16.38 20.11
C PHE A 74 -30.37 -16.66 18.61
N PRO A 75 -31.54 -17.15 18.15
CA PRO A 75 -31.73 -17.55 16.76
C PRO A 75 -31.55 -16.37 15.81
N GLU A 76 -32.05 -15.19 16.15
CA GLU A 76 -31.99 -14.01 15.28
C GLU A 76 -30.54 -13.53 15.05
N VAL A 77 -29.68 -13.68 16.06
CA VAL A 77 -28.24 -13.36 15.95
C VAL A 77 -27.55 -14.36 15.03
N ASN A 78 -27.88 -15.65 15.16
CA ASN A 78 -27.29 -16.69 14.32
C ASN A 78 -27.69 -16.53 12.85
N ASP A 79 -28.97 -16.27 12.59
CA ASP A 79 -29.48 -16.10 11.22
C ASP A 79 -28.82 -14.87 10.55
N ARG A 80 -28.75 -13.75 11.28
CA ARG A 80 -28.07 -12.55 10.79
C ARG A 80 -26.58 -12.77 10.56
N PHE A 81 -25.91 -13.50 11.45
CA PHE A 81 -24.50 -13.83 11.30
C PHE A 81 -24.24 -14.66 10.02
N GLU A 82 -25.03 -15.71 9.78
CA GLU A 82 -24.86 -16.53 8.57
C GLU A 82 -25.18 -15.74 7.30
N MET A 83 -26.24 -14.90 7.30
CA MET A 83 -26.52 -13.99 6.17
C MET A 83 -25.35 -13.06 5.85
N LEU A 84 -24.74 -12.43 6.86
CA LEU A 84 -23.63 -11.51 6.66
C LEU A 84 -22.35 -12.24 6.22
N LYS A 85 -22.11 -13.44 6.77
CA LYS A 85 -21.00 -14.30 6.38
C LYS A 85 -21.13 -14.73 4.92
N GLU A 86 -22.32 -15.12 4.47
CA GLU A 86 -22.58 -15.44 3.06
C GLU A 86 -22.41 -14.23 2.15
N LYS A 87 -22.96 -13.07 2.54
CA LYS A 87 -22.82 -11.82 1.79
C LYS A 87 -21.34 -11.47 1.57
N ARG A 88 -20.51 -11.57 2.60
CA ARG A 88 -19.06 -11.31 2.48
C ARG A 88 -18.32 -12.42 1.73
N GLY A 89 -18.74 -13.67 1.92
CA GLY A 89 -18.23 -14.80 1.14
C GLY A 89 -18.43 -14.60 -0.36
N ARG A 90 -19.62 -14.16 -0.79
CA ARG A 90 -19.90 -13.83 -2.19
C ARG A 90 -19.06 -12.67 -2.72
N VAL A 91 -18.76 -11.67 -1.89
CA VAL A 91 -17.85 -10.56 -2.27
C VAL A 91 -16.40 -11.02 -2.42
N MET A 92 -15.95 -12.03 -1.66
CA MET A 92 -14.62 -12.65 -1.86
C MET A 92 -14.58 -13.60 -3.05
N ILE A 93 -15.68 -14.24 -3.43
CA ILE A 93 -15.79 -15.16 -4.59
C ILE A 93 -16.08 -14.37 -5.89
N ALA A 94 -15.51 -13.18 -6.06
CA ALA A 94 -15.29 -12.60 -7.39
C ALA A 94 -13.78 -12.64 -7.69
N PRO A 95 -13.20 -13.83 -7.94
CA PRO A 95 -11.75 -13.99 -8.11
C PRO A 95 -11.33 -13.42 -9.46
N ASP A 96 -12.19 -13.52 -10.47
CA ASP A 96 -11.80 -13.31 -11.87
C ASP A 96 -11.37 -11.87 -12.16
N ALA A 97 -12.10 -10.85 -11.70
CA ALA A 97 -11.77 -9.47 -12.04
C ALA A 97 -10.48 -8.99 -11.37
N LYS A 98 -10.26 -9.36 -10.10
CA LYS A 98 -9.03 -8.97 -9.37
C LYS A 98 -7.83 -9.77 -9.85
N GLU A 99 -8.02 -11.06 -10.13
CA GLU A 99 -6.94 -11.94 -10.59
C GLU A 99 -6.52 -11.61 -12.03
N GLN A 100 -7.47 -11.31 -12.91
CA GLN A 100 -7.18 -10.75 -14.24
C GLN A 100 -6.41 -9.43 -14.12
N ARG A 101 -6.83 -8.54 -13.23
CA ARG A 101 -6.12 -7.27 -13.01
C ARG A 101 -4.70 -7.48 -12.50
N ILE A 102 -4.48 -8.46 -11.63
CA ILE A 102 -3.13 -8.84 -11.16
C ILE A 102 -2.28 -9.36 -12.33
N ILE A 103 -2.84 -10.17 -13.21
CA ILE A 103 -2.13 -10.70 -14.40
C ILE A 103 -1.77 -9.56 -15.37
N GLU A 104 -2.70 -8.65 -15.64
CA GLU A 104 -2.46 -7.45 -16.46
C GLU A 104 -1.33 -6.60 -15.89
N LEU A 105 -1.42 -6.25 -14.61
CA LEU A 105 -0.40 -5.44 -13.94
C LEU A 105 0.97 -6.12 -13.95
N ARG A 106 1.03 -7.44 -13.80
CA ARG A 106 2.29 -8.19 -13.91
C ARG A 106 2.90 -8.08 -15.31
N ARG A 107 2.08 -8.15 -16.37
CA ARG A 107 2.54 -7.98 -17.76
C ARG A 107 3.04 -6.56 -18.01
N GLU A 108 2.32 -5.55 -17.52
CA GLU A 108 2.75 -4.15 -17.64
C GLU A 108 4.07 -3.89 -16.92
N VAL A 109 4.23 -4.40 -15.69
CA VAL A 109 5.48 -4.29 -14.93
C VAL A 109 6.63 -4.96 -15.68
N GLU A 110 6.40 -6.12 -16.29
CA GLU A 110 7.44 -6.79 -17.08
C GLU A 110 7.81 -6.00 -18.33
N LYS A 111 6.84 -5.42 -19.04
CA LYS A 111 7.06 -4.55 -20.19
C LYS A 111 7.89 -3.32 -19.80
N LEU A 112 7.48 -2.61 -18.74
CA LEU A 112 8.20 -1.44 -18.23
C LEU A 112 9.63 -1.79 -17.79
N ARG A 113 9.85 -2.97 -17.21
CA ARG A 113 11.19 -3.46 -16.86
C ARG A 113 12.07 -3.75 -18.08
N LYS A 114 11.49 -4.12 -19.23
CA LYS A 114 12.23 -4.30 -20.49
C LYS A 114 12.59 -2.94 -21.08
N GLU A 115 11.63 -2.01 -21.13
CA GLU A 115 11.84 -0.65 -21.62
C GLU A 115 12.90 0.10 -20.79
N ASN A 116 12.82 0.06 -19.46
CA ASN A 116 13.83 0.67 -18.59
C ASN A 116 15.24 0.09 -18.81
N ARG A 117 15.35 -1.21 -19.09
CA ARG A 117 16.64 -1.83 -19.41
C ARG A 117 17.20 -1.32 -20.73
N GLN A 118 16.36 -1.14 -21.75
CA GLN A 118 16.78 -0.59 -23.04
C GLN A 118 17.22 0.87 -22.89
N LEU A 119 16.43 1.69 -22.20
CA LEU A 119 16.77 3.11 -21.96
C LEU A 119 18.08 3.25 -21.19
N ALA A 120 18.34 2.41 -20.18
CA ALA A 120 19.60 2.43 -19.44
C ALA A 120 20.83 2.17 -20.35
N LEU A 121 20.69 1.27 -21.33
CA LEU A 121 21.75 0.99 -22.31
C LEU A 121 21.96 2.17 -23.26
N GLU A 122 20.89 2.82 -23.71
CA GLU A 122 20.97 4.02 -24.56
C GLU A 122 21.62 5.19 -23.83
N VAL A 123 21.23 5.46 -22.58
CA VAL A 123 21.85 6.48 -21.74
C VAL A 123 23.34 6.21 -21.57
N SER A 124 23.73 4.96 -21.32
CA SER A 124 25.13 4.58 -21.20
C SER A 124 25.91 4.78 -22.50
N ARG A 125 25.28 4.51 -23.65
CA ARG A 125 25.87 4.75 -24.97
C ARG A 125 26.07 6.24 -25.23
N ILE A 126 25.04 7.06 -25.01
CA ILE A 126 25.09 8.51 -25.21
C ILE A 126 26.11 9.14 -24.25
N GLY A 127 26.16 8.70 -22.99
CA GLY A 127 27.14 9.17 -22.02
C GLY A 127 28.58 8.98 -22.48
N ARG A 128 28.90 7.85 -23.14
CA ARG A 128 30.23 7.63 -23.73
C ARG A 128 30.53 8.60 -24.87
N GLN A 129 29.58 8.78 -25.79
CA GLN A 129 29.74 9.72 -26.92
C GLN A 129 29.97 11.17 -26.44
N VAL A 130 29.22 11.60 -25.42
CA VAL A 130 29.39 12.94 -24.83
C VAL A 130 30.78 13.11 -24.22
N LEU A 131 31.32 12.09 -23.54
CA LEU A 131 32.67 12.15 -22.98
C LEU A 131 33.73 12.20 -24.08
N GLU A 132 33.57 11.45 -25.16
CA GLU A 132 34.47 11.47 -26.32
C GLU A 132 34.50 12.84 -26.99
N GLU A 133 33.32 13.42 -27.26
CA GLU A 133 33.22 14.76 -27.86
C GLU A 133 33.75 15.84 -26.93
N ARG A 134 33.52 15.74 -25.62
CA ARG A 134 34.14 16.64 -24.63
C ARG A 134 35.66 16.58 -24.67
N ASN A 135 36.23 15.37 -24.71
CA ASN A 135 37.68 15.18 -24.80
C ASN A 135 38.24 15.72 -26.12
N ARG A 136 37.50 15.57 -27.23
CA ARG A 136 37.85 16.15 -28.52
C ARG A 136 37.84 17.68 -28.46
N ALA A 137 36.81 18.28 -27.90
CA ALA A 137 36.69 19.73 -27.74
C ALA A 137 37.83 20.30 -26.88
N ASN A 138 38.19 19.64 -25.77
CA ASN A 138 39.32 20.05 -24.94
C ASN A 138 40.65 20.06 -25.71
N ARG A 139 40.93 19.01 -26.49
CA ARG A 139 42.14 18.96 -27.33
C ARG A 139 42.17 20.08 -28.38
N MET A 140 41.01 20.36 -29.00
CA MET A 140 40.90 21.46 -29.96
C MET A 140 41.16 22.81 -29.30
N ALA A 141 40.63 23.06 -28.10
CA ALA A 141 40.89 24.29 -27.36
C ALA A 141 42.37 24.46 -27.01
N ASP A 142 43.07 23.38 -26.66
CA ASP A 142 44.52 23.41 -26.42
C ASP A 142 45.30 23.77 -27.69
N TYR A 143 44.94 23.19 -28.84
CA TYR A 143 45.54 23.56 -30.13
C TYR A 143 45.25 25.00 -30.53
N GLU A 144 44.05 25.52 -30.27
CA GLU A 144 43.71 26.91 -30.52
C GLU A 144 44.57 27.86 -29.68
N ARG A 145 44.75 27.57 -28.38
CA ARG A 145 45.64 28.34 -27.50
C ARG A 145 47.09 28.34 -28.02
N GLN A 146 47.60 27.19 -28.43
CA GLN A 146 48.94 27.08 -29.01
C GLN A 146 49.06 27.90 -30.30
N ASN A 147 48.08 27.82 -31.19
CA ASN A 147 48.05 28.60 -32.43
C ASN A 147 48.02 30.10 -32.18
N ILE A 148 47.26 30.57 -31.17
CA ILE A 148 47.25 31.98 -30.76
C ILE A 148 48.64 32.40 -30.28
N SER A 149 49.24 31.62 -29.36
CA SER A 149 50.59 31.89 -28.85
C SER A 149 51.65 31.95 -29.96
N LEU A 150 51.58 31.03 -30.93
CA LEU A 150 52.49 31.00 -32.08
C LEU A 150 52.29 32.21 -32.99
N ARG A 151 51.05 32.64 -33.24
CA ARG A 151 50.75 33.85 -34.02
C ARG A 151 51.30 35.11 -33.34
N GLU A 152 51.15 35.22 -32.03
CA GLU A 152 51.71 36.31 -31.25
C GLU A 152 53.25 36.31 -31.29
N GLU A 153 53.88 35.14 -31.22
CA GLU A 153 55.33 35.00 -31.35
C GLU A 153 55.83 35.38 -32.75
N ILE A 154 55.18 34.91 -33.81
CA ILE A 154 55.48 35.30 -35.19
C ILE A 154 55.36 36.82 -35.36
N ASN A 155 54.29 37.43 -34.85
CA ASN A 155 54.09 38.88 -34.90
C ASN A 155 55.22 39.63 -34.16
N ARG A 156 55.64 39.18 -32.98
CA ARG A 156 56.77 39.76 -32.23
C ARG A 156 58.08 39.68 -33.02
N ILE A 157 58.36 38.53 -33.64
CA ILE A 157 59.57 38.34 -34.47
C ILE A 157 59.54 39.26 -35.69
N GLN A 158 58.39 39.38 -36.37
CA GLN A 158 58.23 40.27 -37.53
C GLN A 158 58.44 41.73 -37.15
N GLN A 159 57.84 42.21 -36.05
CA GLN A 159 58.03 43.57 -35.55
C GLN A 159 59.51 43.85 -35.21
N ALA A 160 60.19 42.91 -34.54
CA ALA A 160 61.61 43.03 -34.22
C ALA A 160 62.50 43.09 -35.48
N ARG A 161 62.16 42.32 -36.53
CA ARG A 161 62.86 42.36 -37.82
C ARG A 161 62.65 43.69 -38.54
N SER A 162 61.43 44.21 -38.57
CA SER A 162 61.14 45.52 -39.17
C SER A 162 61.84 46.66 -38.43
N ALA A 163 61.92 46.62 -37.10
CA ALA A 163 62.63 47.62 -36.29
C ALA A 163 64.15 47.61 -36.54
N ARG A 164 64.76 46.43 -36.80
CA ARG A 164 66.20 46.33 -37.15
C ARG A 164 66.50 46.69 -38.60
N GLY A 165 65.56 46.49 -39.52
CA GLY A 165 65.72 46.81 -40.94
C GLY A 165 65.51 48.28 -41.29
N GLY A 166 64.79 49.05 -40.46
CA GLY A 166 64.48 50.47 -40.69
C GLY A 166 65.57 51.47 -40.28
N GLY A 167 66.72 51.02 -39.77
CA GLY A 167 67.82 51.87 -39.26
C GLY A 167 68.95 52.16 -40.26
N ARG A 168 68.68 52.15 -41.57
CA ARG A 168 69.62 52.58 -42.62
C ARG A 168 68.97 53.67 -43.48
N VAL A 169 69.06 54.91 -43.00
CA VAL A 169 69.01 56.13 -43.80
C VAL A 169 70.14 57.01 -43.33
#